data_AF-A0A1Q7ZQA4-F1
#
_entry.id   AF-A0A1Q7ZQA4-F1
#
_cell.length_a   1.000
_cell.length_b   1.000
_cell.length_c   1.000
_cell.angle_alpha   90.00
_cell.angle_beta   90.00
_cell.angle_gamma   90.00
#
_symmetry.space_group_name_H-M   'P 1'
#
loop_
_entity.id
_entity.type
_entity.pdbx_description
1 polymer ?
#
loop_
_entity_poly.entity_id
_entity_poly.type
_entity_poly.pdbx_seq_one_letter_code
_entity_poly.pdbx_strand_id
1 'polypeptide(L)'
;MKARAPVILFALLASLLVPIFIGSAYATSGCVSGCQVAVSSNVSAGDGTIWIEIDNNTSTANTGFYCGSHTCRVPLPQASLTFANNTAVTIRVLNSSFTGASTGGHYVWKDWANYYGTTACPGNQCIWTTNQMLVIPPPPSSNGIIYNYTGTAGFTAVFDKQFQYTLSFNDGSGSPLSPAPTSVSLFAQNSGTTTTITQYSGFLSNDLYTVTGATWEGWTVGTTTTGTLDLTSGPATKTVSLQAYPATVHVVDNNNNPISGANVTVTLVNQTSRSIITDSKGDAKIGEIPQGSYQLSVVYQNQQIGPLQENAVTSPTATVQVNVGSTAASTTTSAIVLLTIFGLAFFLILLAIKVRKPPPPPTI
;
A
#
# COMPACT_ATOMS: atom_id res chain seq x y z
N MET A 1 0.44 -39.90 3.65
CA MET A 1 0.54 -39.46 2.24
C MET A 1 -0.87 -39.30 1.67
N LYS A 2 -1.28 -38.06 1.36
CA LYS A 2 -2.03 -37.69 0.15
C LYS A 2 -2.33 -36.20 0.24
N ALA A 3 -1.59 -35.45 -0.57
CA ALA A 3 -1.68 -34.00 -0.72
C ALA A 3 -3.11 -33.59 -1.10
N ARG A 4 -3.63 -32.56 -0.42
CA ARG A 4 -4.81 -31.82 -0.83
C ARG A 4 -4.45 -30.33 -0.93
N ALA A 5 -3.67 -30.03 -1.96
CA ALA A 5 -3.68 -28.76 -2.67
C ALA A 5 -3.85 -29.16 -4.14
N PRO A 6 -4.82 -28.61 -4.90
CA PRO A 6 -4.82 -27.20 -5.26
C PRO A 6 -6.23 -26.61 -5.53
N VAL A 7 -6.79 -25.87 -4.58
CA VAL A 7 -7.92 -24.93 -4.89
C VAL A 7 -7.45 -23.48 -4.74
N ILE A 8 -6.49 -23.24 -3.86
CA ILE A 8 -5.91 -21.90 -3.63
C ILE A 8 -4.97 -21.48 -4.77
N LEU A 9 -4.36 -22.44 -5.50
CA LEU A 9 -3.52 -22.13 -6.65
C LEU A 9 -4.34 -21.66 -7.88
N PHE A 10 -5.61 -22.04 -7.98
CA PHE A 10 -6.49 -21.57 -9.06
C PHE A 10 -7.03 -20.15 -8.83
N ALA A 11 -7.24 -19.75 -7.57
CA ALA A 11 -7.66 -18.37 -7.25
C ALA A 11 -6.51 -17.36 -7.38
N LEU A 12 -5.27 -17.77 -7.09
CA LEU A 12 -4.06 -16.94 -7.27
C LEU A 12 -3.57 -16.90 -8.73
N LEU A 13 -3.86 -17.92 -9.55
CA LEU A 13 -3.64 -17.83 -11.00
C LEU A 13 -4.71 -17.00 -11.69
N ALA A 14 -5.97 -16.96 -11.21
CA ALA A 14 -7.04 -16.19 -11.85
C ALA A 14 -6.87 -14.66 -11.74
N SER A 15 -6.09 -14.16 -10.78
CA SER A 15 -5.78 -12.72 -10.66
C SER A 15 -4.47 -12.29 -11.35
N LEU A 16 -3.58 -13.24 -11.66
CA LEU A 16 -2.36 -13.02 -12.45
C LEU A 16 -2.54 -13.45 -13.93
N LEU A 17 -3.65 -14.09 -14.24
CA LEU A 17 -4.12 -14.43 -15.59
C LEU A 17 -5.54 -13.86 -15.76
N VAL A 18 -5.66 -12.54 -15.74
CA VAL A 18 -6.42 -11.95 -16.85
C VAL A 18 -5.40 -11.82 -17.97
N PRO A 19 -5.20 -12.84 -18.82
CA PRO A 19 -4.76 -12.45 -20.14
C PRO A 19 -5.90 -11.57 -20.66
N ILE A 20 -5.54 -10.32 -20.94
CA ILE A 20 -6.27 -9.47 -21.88
C ILE A 20 -6.17 -10.21 -23.22
N PHE A 21 -6.90 -11.32 -23.37
CA PHE A 21 -7.29 -11.86 -24.65
C PHE A 21 -8.66 -11.27 -24.94
N ILE A 22 -8.72 -9.94 -25.01
CA ILE A 22 -9.62 -9.32 -25.99
C ILE A 22 -8.89 -9.59 -27.30
N GLY A 23 -9.20 -10.74 -27.91
CA GLY A 23 -8.84 -10.97 -29.29
C GLY A 23 -9.35 -9.78 -30.09
N SER A 24 -8.49 -9.26 -30.97
CA SER A 24 -8.84 -8.23 -31.95
C SER A 24 -10.28 -8.49 -32.42
N ALA A 25 -11.21 -7.56 -32.16
CA ALA A 25 -12.59 -7.74 -32.58
C ALA A 25 -12.61 -7.80 -34.12
N TYR A 26 -12.82 -8.99 -34.69
CA TYR A 26 -12.82 -9.20 -36.13
C TYR A 26 -14.22 -8.97 -36.69
N ALA A 27 -14.38 -7.95 -37.54
CA ALA A 27 -15.57 -7.74 -38.35
C ALA A 27 -15.20 -7.73 -39.84
N THR A 28 -16.19 -8.01 -40.71
CA THR A 28 -16.01 -8.48 -42.09
C THR A 28 -16.07 -7.38 -43.18
N SER A 29 -16.12 -6.08 -42.84
CA SER A 29 -16.25 -5.00 -43.84
C SER A 29 -15.66 -3.64 -43.42
N GLY A 30 -14.57 -3.19 -44.04
CA GLY A 30 -13.98 -1.85 -43.87
C GLY A 30 -14.77 -0.69 -44.49
N CYS A 31 -14.21 0.53 -44.47
CA CYS A 31 -14.90 1.72 -44.99
C CYS A 31 -14.87 1.83 -46.53
N VAL A 32 -16.05 1.75 -47.17
CA VAL A 32 -16.22 1.74 -48.63
C VAL A 32 -16.60 3.11 -49.22
N SER A 33 -17.31 3.95 -48.46
CA SER A 33 -17.73 5.29 -48.91
C SER A 33 -17.94 6.24 -47.74
N GLY A 34 -17.49 7.50 -47.87
CA GLY A 34 -17.78 8.56 -46.89
C GLY A 34 -17.02 8.38 -45.58
N CYS A 35 -15.77 7.93 -45.66
CA CYS A 35 -14.96 7.51 -44.51
C CYS A 35 -14.64 8.68 -43.58
N GLN A 36 -15.39 8.76 -42.47
CA GLN A 36 -15.26 9.80 -41.47
C GLN A 36 -15.24 9.23 -40.05
N VAL A 37 -14.37 9.82 -39.22
CA VAL A 37 -14.19 9.43 -37.82
C VAL A 37 -14.06 10.66 -36.93
N ALA A 38 -14.86 10.72 -35.87
CA ALA A 38 -14.64 11.61 -34.75
C ALA A 38 -13.64 10.98 -33.76
N VAL A 39 -12.68 11.76 -33.28
CA VAL A 39 -11.69 11.30 -32.31
C VAL A 39 -11.65 12.28 -31.16
N SER A 40 -11.76 11.79 -29.93
CA SER A 40 -11.75 12.62 -28.73
C SER A 40 -10.84 12.02 -27.66
N SER A 41 -10.73 12.70 -26.51
CA SER A 41 -10.00 12.21 -25.34
C SER A 41 -10.82 12.51 -24.08
N ASN A 42 -10.68 11.67 -23.05
CA ASN A 42 -11.25 11.94 -21.71
C ASN A 42 -10.39 12.90 -20.87
N VAL A 43 -9.25 13.36 -21.40
CA VAL A 43 -8.38 14.36 -20.76
C VAL A 43 -9.01 15.74 -20.89
N SER A 44 -9.14 16.45 -19.76
CA SER A 44 -9.61 17.83 -19.75
C SER A 44 -8.63 18.75 -20.47
N ALA A 45 -9.15 19.68 -21.29
CA ALA A 45 -8.34 20.64 -22.03
C ALA A 45 -7.46 21.52 -21.12
N GLY A 46 -7.88 21.76 -19.87
CA GLY A 46 -7.08 22.49 -18.88
C GLY A 46 -5.87 21.70 -18.36
N ASP A 47 -5.91 20.36 -18.43
CA ASP A 47 -4.80 19.51 -18.00
C ASP A 47 -3.79 19.26 -19.11
N GLY A 48 -4.23 19.23 -20.37
CA GLY A 48 -3.31 19.12 -21.48
C GLY A 48 -3.98 18.87 -22.81
N THR A 49 -3.17 18.95 -23.86
CA THR A 49 -3.58 18.62 -25.22
C THR A 49 -3.02 17.26 -25.59
N ILE A 50 -3.90 16.33 -25.96
CA ILE A 50 -3.48 15.04 -26.51
C ILE A 50 -3.20 15.20 -27.99
N TRP A 51 -1.99 14.81 -28.40
CA TRP A 51 -1.59 14.80 -29.79
C TRP A 51 -1.68 13.40 -30.35
N ILE A 52 -2.27 13.29 -31.54
CA ILE A 52 -2.30 12.09 -32.33
C ILE A 52 -1.53 12.29 -33.63
N GLU A 53 -0.95 11.21 -34.13
CA GLU A 53 -0.41 11.11 -35.48
C GLU A 53 -1.37 10.32 -36.35
N ILE A 54 -1.71 10.86 -37.51
CA ILE A 54 -2.66 10.27 -38.46
C ILE A 54 -2.05 10.22 -39.86
N ASP A 55 -2.42 9.22 -40.64
CA ASP A 55 -2.13 9.13 -42.08
C ASP A 55 -3.39 9.30 -42.93
N ASN A 56 -3.21 9.50 -44.24
CA ASN A 56 -4.27 9.41 -45.25
C ASN A 56 -5.51 10.32 -45.05
N ASN A 57 -5.39 11.38 -44.25
CA ASN A 57 -6.47 12.36 -44.07
C ASN A 57 -6.56 13.30 -45.29
N THR A 58 -7.71 13.28 -45.95
CA THR A 58 -7.95 13.89 -47.27
C THR A 58 -8.73 15.20 -47.23
N SER A 59 -9.18 15.66 -46.06
CA SER A 59 -10.01 16.87 -45.94
C SER A 59 -9.39 17.93 -45.03
N THR A 60 -9.30 19.17 -45.53
CA THR A 60 -9.04 20.39 -44.73
C THR A 60 -10.31 20.96 -44.10
N ALA A 61 -11.50 20.64 -44.62
CA ALA A 61 -12.71 21.44 -44.44
C ALA A 61 -13.25 21.45 -42.99
N ASN A 62 -13.02 20.36 -42.24
CA ASN A 62 -13.59 20.17 -40.90
C ASN A 62 -12.53 20.09 -39.79
N THR A 63 -11.26 19.96 -40.15
CA THR A 63 -10.14 19.73 -39.22
C THR A 63 -9.11 20.86 -39.28
N GLY A 64 -9.02 21.59 -40.41
CA GLY A 64 -7.93 22.52 -40.70
C GLY A 64 -6.60 21.83 -41.06
N PHE A 65 -6.56 20.49 -41.11
CA PHE A 65 -5.35 19.70 -41.34
C PHE A 65 -5.52 18.82 -42.57
N TYR A 66 -4.61 18.89 -43.54
CA TYR A 66 -4.56 17.99 -44.69
C TYR A 66 -3.25 17.24 -44.72
N CYS A 67 -3.34 15.91 -44.83
CA CYS A 67 -2.18 15.03 -44.74
C CYS A 67 -1.82 14.41 -46.08
N GLY A 68 -2.77 14.34 -47.01
CA GLY A 68 -2.56 13.62 -48.27
C GLY A 68 -2.08 12.20 -47.97
N SER A 69 -0.92 11.82 -48.51
CA SER A 69 -0.26 10.53 -48.26
C SER A 69 0.78 10.52 -47.13
N HIS A 70 0.92 11.63 -46.39
CA HIS A 70 1.92 11.78 -45.32
C HIS A 70 1.26 11.65 -43.94
N THR A 71 2.08 11.48 -42.90
CA THR A 71 1.61 11.58 -41.53
C THR A 71 1.48 13.03 -41.09
N CYS A 72 0.44 13.37 -40.34
CA CYS A 72 0.31 14.65 -39.65
C CYS A 72 0.11 14.47 -38.16
N ARG A 73 0.47 15.50 -37.41
CA ARG A 73 0.11 15.62 -35.99
C ARG A 73 -1.07 16.56 -35.83
N VAL A 74 -2.11 16.10 -35.15
CA VAL A 74 -3.30 16.89 -34.85
C VAL A 74 -3.64 16.78 -33.36
N PRO A 75 -4.12 17.87 -32.73
CA PRO A 75 -4.56 17.84 -31.35
C PRO A 75 -5.98 17.25 -31.24
N LEU A 76 -6.31 16.61 -30.12
CA LEU A 76 -7.68 16.20 -29.80
C LEU A 76 -8.43 17.30 -29.04
N PRO A 77 -9.77 17.41 -29.17
CA PRO A 77 -10.65 16.56 -29.99
C PRO A 77 -10.72 16.97 -31.48
N GLN A 78 -11.10 16.02 -32.33
CA GLN A 78 -11.34 16.17 -33.77
C GLN A 78 -12.75 15.69 -34.10
N ALA A 79 -13.61 16.59 -34.60
CA ALA A 79 -15.02 16.29 -34.87
C ALA A 79 -15.22 15.38 -36.09
N SER A 80 -14.33 15.44 -37.08
CA SER A 80 -14.43 14.63 -38.31
C SER A 80 -13.10 14.58 -39.07
N LEU A 81 -12.29 13.55 -38.83
CA LEU A 81 -11.19 13.16 -39.72
C LEU A 81 -11.77 12.44 -40.94
N THR A 82 -11.38 12.83 -42.15
CA THR A 82 -11.92 12.25 -43.41
C THR A 82 -10.82 11.53 -44.16
N PHE A 83 -11.10 10.32 -44.63
CA PHE A 83 -10.10 9.49 -45.28
C PHE A 83 -10.53 9.11 -46.70
N ALA A 84 -9.57 8.72 -47.53
CA ALA A 84 -9.88 8.12 -48.82
C ALA A 84 -10.68 6.82 -48.64
N ASN A 85 -11.59 6.55 -49.57
CA ASN A 85 -12.32 5.28 -49.57
C ASN A 85 -11.34 4.13 -49.83
N ASN A 86 -11.58 2.97 -49.22
CA ASN A 86 -10.79 1.75 -49.41
C ASN A 86 -9.29 1.88 -49.06
N THR A 87 -8.91 2.77 -48.15
CA THR A 87 -7.53 2.88 -47.64
C THR A 87 -7.41 2.44 -46.19
N ALA A 88 -6.22 1.94 -45.81
CA ALA A 88 -5.86 1.78 -44.40
C ALA A 88 -5.63 3.15 -43.77
N VAL A 89 -6.05 3.30 -42.53
CA VAL A 89 -5.86 4.50 -41.72
C VAL A 89 -5.31 4.10 -40.36
N THR A 90 -4.33 4.85 -39.90
CA THR A 90 -3.71 4.68 -38.59
C THR A 90 -3.85 5.96 -37.79
N ILE A 91 -4.23 5.81 -36.52
CA ILE A 91 -4.38 6.90 -35.57
C ILE A 91 -3.58 6.52 -34.34
N ARG A 92 -2.47 7.21 -34.09
CA ARG A 92 -1.54 6.89 -33.03
C ARG A 92 -1.49 7.99 -31.99
N VAL A 93 -1.76 7.66 -30.73
CA VAL A 93 -1.49 8.57 -29.61
C VAL A 93 0.01 8.71 -29.40
N LEU A 94 0.48 9.95 -29.30
CA LEU A 94 1.92 10.25 -29.15
C LEU A 94 2.41 10.26 -27.70
N ASN A 95 1.50 10.46 -26.74
CA ASN A 95 1.82 10.51 -25.32
C ASN A 95 1.32 9.24 -24.62
N SER A 96 2.22 8.47 -24.01
CA SER A 96 1.86 7.31 -23.18
C SER A 96 1.58 7.70 -21.72
N SER A 97 2.18 8.78 -21.24
CA SER A 97 1.86 9.39 -19.95
C SER A 97 2.26 10.87 -19.90
N PHE A 98 1.63 11.63 -19.02
CA PHE A 98 1.99 13.03 -18.72
C PHE A 98 1.33 13.49 -17.41
N THR A 99 1.79 14.61 -16.86
CA THR A 99 1.15 15.26 -15.71
C THR A 99 0.33 16.44 -16.19
N GLY A 100 -0.95 16.48 -15.80
CA GLY A 100 -1.89 17.54 -16.15
C GLY A 100 -1.52 18.86 -15.49
N ALA A 101 -1.52 19.94 -16.28
CA ALA A 101 -1.09 21.26 -15.81
C ALA A 101 -2.06 21.90 -14.80
N SER A 102 -3.36 21.65 -14.89
CA SER A 102 -4.37 22.31 -14.05
C SER A 102 -4.65 21.57 -12.75
N THR A 103 -4.71 20.23 -12.77
CA THR A 103 -5.04 19.44 -11.57
C THR A 103 -3.83 18.70 -10.99
N GLY A 104 -2.68 18.71 -11.66
CA GLY A 104 -1.52 17.89 -11.27
C GLY A 104 -1.75 16.39 -11.38
N GLY A 105 -2.82 15.97 -12.07
CA GLY A 105 -3.16 14.55 -12.23
C GLY A 105 -2.17 13.85 -13.16
N HIS A 106 -1.71 12.67 -12.79
CA HIS A 106 -0.85 11.84 -13.63
C HIS A 106 -1.72 11.00 -14.57
N TYR A 107 -1.69 11.29 -15.87
CA TYR A 107 -2.45 10.57 -16.88
C TYR A 107 -1.60 9.48 -17.50
N VAL A 108 -2.12 8.27 -17.57
CA VAL A 108 -1.48 7.11 -18.21
C VAL A 108 -2.38 6.56 -19.29
N TRP A 109 -1.83 6.30 -20.47
CA TRP A 109 -2.56 5.67 -21.58
C TRP A 109 -3.19 4.36 -21.11
N LYS A 110 -4.47 4.16 -21.45
CA LYS A 110 -5.22 2.98 -21.07
C LYS A 110 -5.65 2.19 -22.31
N ASP A 111 -6.54 2.76 -23.10
CA ASP A 111 -7.14 2.09 -24.25
C ASP A 111 -7.83 3.06 -25.22
N TRP A 112 -8.22 2.53 -26.37
CA TRP A 112 -9.21 3.15 -27.24
C TRP A 112 -10.61 2.61 -26.94
N ALA A 113 -11.56 3.53 -26.73
CA ALA A 113 -12.97 3.23 -26.49
C ALA A 113 -13.90 3.82 -27.58
N ASN A 114 -15.12 3.29 -27.73
CA ASN A 114 -16.13 3.80 -28.66
C ASN A 114 -16.95 4.96 -28.03
N TYR A 115 -17.33 5.93 -28.86
CA TYR A 115 -18.01 7.18 -28.51
C TYR A 115 -19.56 7.15 -28.54
N TYR A 116 -20.24 6.13 -29.08
CA TYR A 116 -21.70 6.28 -29.37
C TYR A 116 -22.57 6.56 -28.13
N GLY A 117 -23.24 7.71 -28.16
CA GLY A 117 -24.27 8.17 -27.21
C GLY A 117 -25.60 7.40 -27.26
N THR A 118 -25.57 6.08 -27.49
CA THR A 118 -26.71 5.19 -27.25
C THR A 118 -26.43 4.39 -25.99
N THR A 119 -27.42 4.28 -25.11
CA THR A 119 -27.42 3.58 -23.81
C THR A 119 -27.14 2.06 -23.86
N ALA A 120 -26.50 1.56 -24.92
CA ALA A 120 -26.08 0.19 -25.09
C ALA A 120 -24.54 0.07 -25.15
N CYS A 121 -23.90 0.20 -23.99
CA CYS A 121 -22.69 -0.59 -23.65
C CYS A 121 -22.89 -1.10 -22.21
N PRO A 122 -23.72 -2.12 -21.94
CA PRO A 122 -23.83 -2.68 -20.60
C PRO A 122 -22.51 -3.37 -20.22
N GLY A 123 -21.86 -2.92 -19.14
CA GLY A 123 -20.80 -3.69 -18.46
C GLY A 123 -19.34 -3.45 -18.89
N ASN A 124 -18.91 -2.22 -19.21
CA ASN A 124 -17.50 -1.88 -19.51
C ASN A 124 -16.88 -2.56 -20.76
N GLN A 125 -17.69 -3.14 -21.65
CA GLN A 125 -17.21 -3.96 -22.78
C GLN A 125 -17.16 -3.19 -24.11
N CYS A 126 -16.50 -2.03 -24.13
CA CYS A 126 -16.31 -1.24 -25.36
C CYS A 126 -14.81 -0.86 -25.55
N ILE A 127 -13.89 -1.69 -25.02
CA ILE A 127 -12.44 -1.62 -25.20
C ILE A 127 -12.07 -2.27 -26.53
N TRP A 128 -11.47 -1.51 -27.45
CA TRP A 128 -11.14 -2.01 -28.79
C TRP A 128 -9.69 -2.44 -28.94
N THR A 129 -8.78 -1.68 -28.38
CA THR A 129 -7.36 -2.01 -28.33
C THR A 129 -6.69 -1.26 -27.19
N THR A 130 -5.74 -1.92 -26.55
CA THR A 130 -4.83 -1.31 -25.56
C THR A 130 -3.58 -0.74 -26.22
N ASN A 131 -3.38 -0.97 -27.52
CA ASN A 131 -2.30 -0.35 -28.28
C ASN A 131 -2.64 1.13 -28.51
N GLN A 132 -1.64 2.01 -28.35
CA GLN A 132 -1.76 3.44 -28.65
C GLN A 132 -2.10 3.70 -30.12
N MET A 133 -1.80 2.75 -31.01
CA MET A 133 -2.13 2.78 -32.43
C MET A 133 -3.47 2.08 -32.70
N LEU A 134 -4.45 2.86 -33.12
CA LEU A 134 -5.71 2.43 -33.71
C LEU A 134 -5.49 2.22 -35.21
N VAL A 135 -5.82 1.04 -35.73
CA VAL A 135 -5.73 0.71 -37.16
C VAL A 135 -7.12 0.43 -37.71
N ILE A 136 -7.52 1.20 -38.71
CA ILE A 136 -8.75 1.05 -39.48
C ILE A 136 -8.35 0.52 -40.86
N PRO A 137 -8.63 -0.74 -41.20
CA PRO A 137 -8.12 -1.33 -42.43
C PRO A 137 -9.10 -1.16 -43.62
N PRO A 138 -8.62 -1.31 -44.87
CA PRO A 138 -9.47 -1.22 -46.05
C PRO A 138 -10.30 -2.50 -46.24
N PRO A 139 -11.52 -2.45 -46.79
CA PRO A 139 -12.25 -3.64 -47.21
C PRO A 139 -11.66 -4.28 -48.48
N PRO A 140 -11.71 -5.62 -48.63
CA PRO A 140 -11.92 -6.63 -47.59
C PRO A 140 -10.60 -6.84 -46.82
N SER A 141 -10.63 -6.72 -45.49
CA SER A 141 -9.47 -7.06 -44.65
C SER A 141 -9.92 -7.78 -43.40
N SER A 142 -9.04 -8.64 -42.91
CA SER A 142 -9.20 -9.38 -41.65
C SER A 142 -8.41 -8.77 -40.50
N ASN A 143 -7.67 -7.68 -40.73
CA ASN A 143 -6.65 -7.18 -39.82
C ASN A 143 -6.95 -5.74 -39.41
N GLY A 144 -7.48 -5.52 -38.20
CA GLY A 144 -7.70 -4.18 -37.63
C GLY A 144 -9.10 -4.00 -37.03
N ILE A 145 -9.40 -2.79 -36.57
CA ILE A 145 -10.69 -2.43 -35.99
C ILE A 145 -11.64 -2.08 -37.11
N ILE A 146 -12.64 -2.94 -37.33
CA ILE A 146 -13.58 -2.84 -38.43
C ILE A 146 -14.97 -2.56 -37.86
N TYR A 147 -15.56 -1.43 -38.24
CA TYR A 147 -16.90 -0.97 -37.81
C TYR A 147 -17.76 -0.68 -39.03
N ASN A 148 -19.07 -0.94 -38.98
CA ASN A 148 -19.96 -0.65 -40.11
C ASN A 148 -20.20 0.87 -40.23
N TYR A 149 -19.52 1.50 -41.19
CA TYR A 149 -19.50 2.95 -41.43
C TYR A 149 -20.78 3.52 -42.09
N THR A 150 -21.97 3.05 -41.72
CA THR A 150 -23.20 3.75 -42.11
C THR A 150 -23.42 4.97 -41.20
N GLY A 151 -22.43 5.89 -41.12
CA GLY A 151 -22.43 7.09 -40.27
C GLY A 151 -21.04 7.49 -39.74
N THR A 152 -20.96 8.61 -39.01
CA THR A 152 -19.73 9.05 -38.31
C THR A 152 -19.41 8.08 -37.16
N ALA A 153 -18.28 7.37 -37.25
CA ALA A 153 -17.74 6.59 -36.14
C ALA A 153 -17.04 7.50 -35.13
N GLY A 154 -17.08 7.17 -33.85
CA GLY A 154 -16.38 7.96 -32.84
C GLY A 154 -15.51 7.10 -31.92
N PHE A 155 -14.28 7.56 -31.70
CA PHE A 155 -13.33 6.93 -30.79
C PHE A 155 -12.86 7.92 -29.73
N THR A 156 -12.55 7.39 -28.56
CA THR A 156 -12.01 8.14 -27.43
C THR A 156 -10.66 7.54 -27.05
N ALA A 157 -9.61 8.36 -27.06
CA ALA A 157 -8.34 8.06 -26.44
C ALA A 157 -8.53 8.12 -24.92
N VAL A 158 -8.50 6.98 -24.24
CA VAL A 158 -8.76 6.89 -22.81
C VAL A 158 -7.43 6.88 -22.06
N PHE A 159 -7.29 7.83 -21.14
CA PHE A 159 -6.24 7.88 -20.15
C PHE A 159 -6.81 7.58 -18.77
N ASP A 160 -6.12 6.73 -18.01
CA ASP A 160 -6.36 6.58 -16.58
C ASP A 160 -5.78 7.79 -15.84
N LYS A 161 -6.63 8.57 -15.18
CA LYS A 161 -6.21 9.71 -14.38
C LYS A 161 -5.85 9.20 -13.00
N GLN A 162 -4.62 9.42 -12.58
CA GLN A 162 -4.08 8.95 -11.33
C GLN A 162 -3.61 10.11 -10.46
N PHE A 163 -3.62 9.91 -9.16
CA PHE A 163 -3.02 10.83 -8.20
C PHE A 163 -2.04 10.11 -7.29
N GLN A 164 -1.08 10.87 -6.78
CA GLN A 164 -0.10 10.34 -5.85
C GLN A 164 -0.79 10.02 -4.52
N TYR A 165 -0.51 8.83 -3.99
CA TYR A 165 -0.97 8.44 -2.66
C TYR A 165 0.21 8.21 -1.72
N THR A 166 -0.05 8.37 -0.42
CA THR A 166 0.83 7.88 0.65
C THR A 166 -0.02 7.27 1.76
N LEU A 167 0.36 6.07 2.22
CA LEU A 167 -0.23 5.41 3.37
C LEU A 167 0.79 5.29 4.49
N SER A 168 0.32 5.45 5.71
CA SER A 168 1.05 5.12 6.93
C SER A 168 0.15 4.32 7.87
N PHE A 169 0.74 3.62 8.83
CA PHE A 169 0.01 2.68 9.67
C PHE A 169 0.29 2.94 11.13
N ASN A 170 -0.78 2.95 11.90
CA ASN A 170 -0.71 2.94 13.35
C ASN A 170 -1.29 1.62 13.87
N ASP A 171 -0.86 1.24 15.07
CA ASP A 171 -1.50 0.20 15.84
C ASP A 171 -2.88 0.66 16.36
N GLY A 172 -3.55 -0.23 17.08
CA GLY A 172 -4.87 0.02 17.67
C GLY A 172 -4.87 1.05 18.80
N SER A 173 -3.70 1.36 19.37
CA SER A 173 -3.48 2.44 20.34
C SER A 173 -3.11 3.78 19.72
N GLY A 174 -2.88 3.83 18.41
CA GLY A 174 -2.53 5.04 17.67
C GLY A 174 -1.02 5.32 17.57
N SER A 175 -0.16 4.40 17.99
CA SER A 175 1.30 4.50 17.81
C SER A 175 1.71 4.02 16.41
N PRO A 176 2.78 4.56 15.79
CA PRO A 176 3.25 4.09 14.49
C PRO A 176 3.58 2.60 14.51
N LEU A 177 3.02 1.84 13.57
CA LEU A 177 3.23 0.40 13.48
C LEU A 177 4.56 0.10 12.77
N SER A 178 5.44 -0.66 13.43
CA SER A 178 6.75 -1.05 12.88
C SER A 178 7.06 -2.53 13.19
N PRO A 179 7.26 -3.39 12.18
CA PRO A 179 7.28 -3.08 10.76
C PRO A 179 5.89 -2.76 10.22
N ALA A 180 5.84 -2.03 9.12
CA ALA A 180 4.61 -1.84 8.35
C ALA A 180 4.02 -3.20 7.90
N PRO A 181 2.71 -3.27 7.55
CA PRO A 181 2.15 -4.44 6.90
C PRO A 181 2.97 -4.90 5.69
N THR A 182 2.75 -6.13 5.23
CA THR A 182 3.35 -6.66 4.01
C THR A 182 2.52 -6.29 2.78
N SER A 183 1.19 -6.18 2.93
CA SER A 183 0.30 -5.73 1.87
C SER A 183 -0.99 -5.11 2.43
N VAL A 184 -1.68 -4.33 1.62
CA VAL A 184 -2.98 -3.71 1.95
C VAL A 184 -3.95 -3.92 0.80
N SER A 185 -5.20 -4.24 1.13
CA SER A 185 -6.30 -4.31 0.18
C SER A 185 -7.08 -2.99 0.18
N LEU A 186 -7.17 -2.37 -0.99
CA LEU A 186 -7.91 -1.14 -1.23
C LEU A 186 -9.11 -1.43 -2.12
N PHE A 187 -10.30 -1.08 -1.66
CA PHE A 187 -11.53 -1.13 -2.44
C PHE A 187 -11.83 0.25 -3.01
N ALA A 188 -11.82 0.37 -4.33
CA ALA A 188 -12.11 1.57 -5.08
C ALA A 188 -13.63 1.70 -5.27
N GLN A 189 -14.25 2.73 -4.68
CA GLN A 189 -15.70 2.81 -4.54
C GLN A 189 -16.43 3.07 -5.86
N ASN A 190 -15.87 3.91 -6.74
CA ASN A 190 -16.52 4.24 -8.01
C ASN A 190 -16.37 3.11 -9.03
N SER A 191 -15.19 2.49 -9.10
CA SER A 191 -14.92 1.37 -10.01
C SER A 191 -15.41 0.02 -9.49
N GLY A 192 -15.64 -0.13 -8.17
CA GLY A 192 -16.06 -1.37 -7.54
C GLY A 192 -14.96 -2.45 -7.51
N THR A 193 -13.70 -2.07 -7.71
CA THR A 193 -12.56 -3.00 -7.80
C THR A 193 -11.77 -3.05 -6.50
N THR A 194 -11.18 -4.21 -6.19
CA THR A 194 -10.22 -4.35 -5.09
C THR A 194 -8.82 -4.55 -5.63
N THR A 195 -7.87 -3.73 -5.17
CA THR A 195 -6.45 -3.81 -5.53
C THR A 195 -5.63 -4.09 -4.28
N THR A 196 -4.66 -5.01 -4.40
CA THR A 196 -3.66 -5.26 -3.35
C THR A 196 -2.38 -4.50 -3.65
N ILE A 197 -1.92 -3.70 -2.70
CA ILE A 197 -0.67 -2.94 -2.78
C ILE A 197 0.36 -3.46 -1.79
N THR A 198 1.63 -3.39 -2.18
CA THR A 198 2.81 -3.75 -1.36
C THR A 198 3.78 -2.59 -1.17
N GLN A 199 3.49 -1.46 -1.82
CA GLN A 199 4.17 -0.19 -1.64
C GLN A 199 3.16 0.81 -1.06
N TYR A 200 3.64 1.70 -0.20
CA TYR A 200 2.77 2.64 0.53
C TYR A 200 2.88 4.07 0.02
N SER A 201 3.55 4.27 -1.10
CA SER A 201 3.50 5.49 -1.88
C SER A 201 3.60 5.16 -3.36
N GLY A 202 2.96 5.97 -4.20
CA GLY A 202 2.90 5.73 -5.64
C GLY A 202 1.71 6.44 -6.27
N PHE A 203 1.21 5.91 -7.37
CA PHE A 203 0.03 6.44 -8.07
C PHE A 203 -1.11 5.41 -8.08
N LEU A 204 -2.34 5.90 -7.89
CA LEU A 204 -3.58 5.12 -8.02
C LEU A 204 -4.58 5.94 -8.84
N SER A 205 -5.48 5.26 -9.54
CA SER A 205 -6.57 5.90 -10.30
C SER A 205 -7.40 6.82 -9.39
N ASN A 206 -7.96 7.89 -9.94
CA ASN A 206 -8.69 8.92 -9.21
C ASN A 206 -10.04 8.42 -8.67
N ASP A 207 -9.98 7.68 -7.57
CA ASP A 207 -11.14 7.05 -6.94
C ASP A 207 -11.13 7.36 -5.43
N LEU A 208 -12.23 7.03 -4.77
CA LEU A 208 -12.33 7.01 -3.32
C LEU A 208 -12.04 5.59 -2.85
N TYR A 209 -10.92 5.39 -2.15
CA TYR A 209 -10.50 4.06 -1.71
C TYR A 209 -10.84 3.83 -0.25
N THR A 210 -11.44 2.68 0.06
CA THR A 210 -11.57 2.17 1.42
C THR A 210 -10.52 1.10 1.66
N VAL A 211 -9.79 1.19 2.77
CA VAL A 211 -8.90 0.11 3.21
C VAL A 211 -9.76 -0.99 3.81
N THR A 212 -9.75 -2.18 3.20
CA THR A 212 -10.59 -3.31 3.63
C THR A 212 -9.85 -4.33 4.47
N GLY A 213 -8.52 -4.28 4.47
CA GLY A 213 -7.67 -5.11 5.32
C GLY A 213 -6.19 -4.92 5.01
N ALA A 214 -5.34 -5.36 5.93
CA ALA A 214 -3.90 -5.37 5.75
C ALA A 214 -3.36 -6.77 6.09
N THR A 215 -2.43 -7.28 5.29
CA THR A 215 -1.69 -8.50 5.63
C THR A 215 -0.46 -8.10 6.40
N TRP A 216 -0.30 -8.62 7.60
CA TRP A 216 0.86 -8.39 8.45
C TRP A 216 1.24 -9.68 9.15
N GLU A 217 2.53 -10.03 9.15
CA GLU A 217 3.03 -11.30 9.69
C GLU A 217 2.30 -12.53 9.09
N GLY A 218 1.86 -12.46 7.83
CA GLY A 218 1.12 -13.54 7.17
C GLY A 218 -0.34 -13.71 7.62
N TRP A 219 -0.87 -12.78 8.42
CA TRP A 219 -2.27 -12.75 8.86
C TRP A 219 -3.01 -11.52 8.34
N THR A 220 -4.30 -11.64 8.04
CA THR A 220 -5.13 -10.50 7.66
C THR A 220 -5.65 -9.79 8.91
N VAL A 221 -5.16 -8.58 9.14
CA VAL A 221 -5.55 -7.71 10.25
C VAL A 221 -6.64 -6.76 9.77
N GLY A 222 -7.69 -6.61 10.59
CA GLY A 222 -8.74 -5.62 10.36
C GLY A 222 -8.28 -4.20 10.67
N THR A 223 -9.12 -3.22 10.36
CA THR A 223 -8.89 -1.81 10.69
C THR A 223 -9.73 -1.42 11.90
N THR A 224 -9.19 -0.60 12.82
CA THR A 224 -9.99 -0.05 13.94
C THR A 224 -10.88 1.10 13.51
N THR A 225 -10.51 1.79 12.42
CA THR A 225 -11.31 2.84 11.80
C THR A 225 -11.44 2.58 10.31
N THR A 226 -12.66 2.65 9.78
CA THR A 226 -12.90 2.65 8.33
C THR A 226 -12.48 4.01 7.78
N GLY A 227 -11.22 4.13 7.40
CA GLY A 227 -10.68 5.30 6.73
C GLY A 227 -10.86 5.21 5.23
N THR A 228 -11.27 6.32 4.61
CA THR A 228 -11.15 6.50 3.15
C THR A 228 -9.88 7.27 2.81
N LEU A 229 -9.25 6.88 1.71
CA LEU A 229 -8.21 7.61 0.99
C LEU A 229 -8.89 8.23 -0.24
N ASP A 230 -9.08 9.55 -0.22
CA ASP A 230 -9.77 10.28 -1.26
C ASP A 230 -8.79 10.80 -2.31
N LEU A 231 -8.79 10.17 -3.50
CA LEU A 231 -8.02 10.60 -4.66
C LEU A 231 -8.92 11.17 -5.76
N THR A 232 -10.15 11.58 -5.44
CA THR A 232 -11.09 12.07 -6.47
C THR A 232 -10.66 13.40 -7.08
N SER A 233 -9.93 14.22 -6.33
CA SER A 233 -9.58 15.59 -6.72
C SER A 233 -8.09 15.94 -6.64
N GLY A 234 -7.24 15.08 -6.08
CA GLY A 234 -5.82 15.38 -5.89
C GLY A 234 -5.03 14.28 -5.16
N PRO A 235 -3.73 14.50 -4.95
CA PRO A 235 -2.90 13.65 -4.10
C PRO A 235 -3.44 13.58 -2.68
N ALA A 236 -3.30 12.42 -2.02
CA ALA A 236 -3.75 12.25 -0.65
C ALA A 236 -2.80 11.39 0.18
N THR A 237 -2.75 11.71 1.47
CA THR A 237 -2.07 10.91 2.48
C THR A 237 -3.09 10.38 3.48
N LYS A 238 -2.96 9.12 3.90
CA LYS A 238 -3.84 8.53 4.90
C LYS A 238 -3.07 7.66 5.89
N THR A 239 -3.25 7.96 7.18
CA THR A 239 -2.87 7.04 8.26
C THR A 239 -4.03 6.08 8.53
N VAL A 240 -3.72 4.78 8.59
CA VAL A 240 -4.68 3.71 8.84
C VAL A 240 -4.32 3.03 10.16
N SER A 241 -5.27 3.00 11.09
CA SER A 241 -5.11 2.24 12.33
C SER A 241 -5.54 0.80 12.14
N LEU A 242 -4.61 -0.13 12.37
CA LEU A 242 -4.84 -1.57 12.27
C LEU A 242 -5.16 -2.14 13.65
N GLN A 243 -5.90 -3.25 13.67
CA GLN A 243 -6.17 -4.05 14.86
C GLN A 243 -4.93 -4.84 15.29
N ALA A 244 -3.84 -4.13 15.56
CA ALA A 244 -2.60 -4.63 16.13
C ALA A 244 -2.38 -3.97 17.48
N TYR A 245 -1.86 -4.71 18.46
CA TYR A 245 -1.76 -4.21 19.84
C TYR A 245 -0.41 -4.61 20.44
N PRO A 246 0.26 -3.72 21.19
CA PRO A 246 1.49 -4.06 21.89
C PRO A 246 1.21 -5.12 22.96
N ALA A 247 2.07 -6.13 23.03
CA ALA A 247 1.97 -7.20 24.02
C ALA A 247 3.31 -7.38 24.76
N THR A 248 3.24 -7.53 26.07
CA THR A 248 4.38 -7.79 26.95
C THR A 248 4.04 -8.92 27.92
N VAL A 249 5.01 -9.79 28.21
CA VAL A 249 4.91 -10.74 29.31
C VAL A 249 5.81 -10.27 30.44
N HIS A 250 5.25 -10.09 31.63
CA HIS A 250 5.98 -9.73 32.83
C HIS A 250 6.12 -10.96 33.73
N VAL A 251 7.36 -11.42 33.97
CA VAL A 251 7.62 -12.63 34.74
C VAL A 251 8.12 -12.28 36.13
N VAL A 252 7.48 -12.84 37.15
CA VAL A 252 7.80 -12.57 38.57
C VAL A 252 7.92 -13.84 39.40
N ASP A 253 8.63 -13.75 40.53
CA ASP A 253 8.62 -14.78 41.57
C ASP A 253 7.39 -14.69 42.48
N ASN A 254 7.32 -15.56 43.49
CA ASN A 254 6.24 -15.57 44.49
C ASN A 254 6.16 -14.33 45.39
N ASN A 255 7.19 -13.48 45.35
CA ASN A 255 7.29 -12.24 46.10
C ASN A 255 7.07 -11.01 45.20
N ASN A 256 6.62 -11.21 43.95
CA ASN A 256 6.47 -10.18 42.91
C ASN A 256 7.80 -9.52 42.49
N ASN A 257 8.95 -10.17 42.72
CA ASN A 257 10.22 -9.68 42.18
C ASN A 257 10.35 -10.07 40.71
N PRO A 258 10.85 -9.16 39.85
CA PRO A 258 11.01 -9.46 38.42
C PRO A 258 12.08 -10.52 38.17
N ILE A 259 11.79 -11.46 37.27
CA ILE A 259 12.70 -12.54 36.88
C ILE A 259 13.36 -12.22 35.55
N SER A 260 14.66 -12.00 35.56
CA SER A 260 15.47 -11.89 34.35
C SER A 260 15.95 -13.25 33.83
N GLY A 261 16.02 -13.41 32.51
CA GLY A 261 16.54 -14.63 31.88
C GLY A 261 15.52 -15.75 31.69
N ALA A 262 14.24 -15.52 31.94
CA ALA A 262 13.18 -16.47 31.62
C ALA A 262 12.93 -16.52 30.12
N ASN A 263 12.80 -17.72 29.56
CA ASN A 263 12.49 -17.92 28.15
C ASN A 263 10.98 -17.97 27.94
N VAL A 264 10.42 -16.93 27.34
CA VAL A 264 9.01 -16.81 27.01
C VAL A 264 8.81 -17.23 25.56
N THR A 265 8.06 -18.30 25.34
CA THR A 265 7.64 -18.74 24.01
C THR A 265 6.19 -18.34 23.78
N VAL A 266 5.97 -17.52 22.76
CA VAL A 266 4.65 -17.02 22.34
C VAL A 266 4.28 -17.66 21.02
N THR A 267 3.07 -18.19 20.90
CA THR A 267 2.47 -18.66 19.65
C THR A 267 1.31 -17.74 19.28
N LEU A 268 1.47 -17.07 18.13
CA LEU A 268 0.53 -16.08 17.61
C LEU A 268 -0.66 -16.76 16.90
N VAL A 269 -1.68 -15.97 16.58
CA VAL A 269 -2.90 -16.43 15.89
C VAL A 269 -2.64 -17.11 14.54
N ASN A 270 -1.52 -16.78 13.89
CA ASN A 270 -1.07 -17.37 12.63
C ASN A 270 -0.25 -18.67 12.82
N GLN A 271 -0.18 -19.20 14.04
CA GLN A 271 0.61 -20.38 14.44
C GLN A 271 2.13 -20.22 14.33
N THR A 272 2.63 -19.00 14.10
CA THR A 272 4.06 -18.71 14.23
C THR A 272 4.42 -18.56 15.70
N SER A 273 5.62 -19.03 16.06
CA SER A 273 6.12 -18.94 17.44
C SER A 273 7.37 -18.08 17.51
N ARG A 274 7.52 -17.34 18.60
CA ARG A 274 8.69 -16.53 18.93
C ARG A 274 9.16 -16.88 20.34
N SER A 275 10.47 -16.95 20.55
CA SER A 275 11.06 -17.10 21.88
C SER A 275 11.81 -15.82 22.25
N ILE A 276 11.49 -15.26 23.41
CA ILE A 276 11.99 -13.98 23.89
C ILE A 276 12.48 -14.18 25.32
N ILE A 277 13.66 -13.65 25.63
CA ILE A 277 14.21 -13.70 26.99
C ILE A 277 13.76 -12.46 27.77
N THR A 278 13.34 -12.64 29.02
CA THR A 278 12.99 -11.51 29.90
C THR A 278 14.21 -10.67 30.26
N ASP A 279 14.04 -9.35 30.23
CA ASP A 279 15.08 -8.39 30.59
C ASP A 279 15.27 -8.26 32.11
N SER A 280 16.06 -7.28 32.56
CA SER A 280 16.32 -7.05 34.00
C SER A 280 15.09 -6.60 34.79
N LYS A 281 14.02 -6.16 34.11
CA LYS A 281 12.74 -5.79 34.71
C LYS A 281 11.74 -6.93 34.67
N GLY A 282 12.15 -8.11 34.19
CA GLY A 282 11.27 -9.26 34.04
C GLY A 282 10.37 -9.18 32.80
N ASP A 283 10.61 -8.23 31.90
CA ASP A 283 9.75 -8.01 30.74
C ASP A 283 10.27 -8.74 29.51
N ALA A 284 9.40 -9.52 28.86
CA ALA A 284 9.57 -10.02 27.50
C ALA A 284 8.62 -9.26 26.58
N LYS A 285 9.15 -8.31 25.82
CA LYS A 285 8.39 -7.49 24.87
C LYS A 285 8.16 -8.28 23.59
N ILE A 286 6.90 -8.61 23.31
CA ILE A 286 6.51 -9.36 22.10
C ILE A 286 6.49 -8.44 20.88
N GLY A 287 6.29 -7.13 21.12
CA GLY A 287 5.99 -6.14 20.10
C GLY A 287 4.49 -6.08 19.86
N GLU A 288 4.11 -5.47 18.74
CA GLU A 288 2.74 -5.45 18.29
C GLU A 288 2.34 -6.87 17.82
N ILE A 289 1.09 -7.27 18.08
CA ILE A 289 0.51 -8.53 17.59
C ILE A 289 -0.91 -8.28 17.04
N PRO A 290 -1.37 -9.06 16.04
CA PRO A 290 -2.74 -8.98 15.56
C PRO A 290 -3.77 -9.20 16.68
N GLN A 291 -4.95 -8.59 16.52
CA GLN A 291 -6.09 -8.86 17.39
C GLN A 291 -6.40 -10.35 17.44
N GLY A 292 -6.60 -10.84 18.66
CA GLY A 292 -6.96 -12.21 18.95
C GLY A 292 -6.23 -12.72 20.17
N SER A 293 -6.59 -13.92 20.59
CA SER A 293 -5.87 -14.58 21.67
C SER A 293 -4.59 -15.22 21.15
N TYR A 294 -3.52 -15.09 21.92
CA TYR A 294 -2.25 -15.78 21.68
C TYR A 294 -1.98 -16.75 22.83
N GLN A 295 -1.15 -17.75 22.56
CA GLN A 295 -0.69 -18.68 23.58
C GLN A 295 0.71 -18.29 24.03
N LEU A 296 1.00 -18.43 25.32
CA LEU A 296 2.34 -18.24 25.84
C LEU A 296 2.73 -19.36 26.81
N SER A 297 4.03 -19.62 26.90
CA SER A 297 4.63 -20.48 27.90
C SER A 297 5.95 -19.88 28.36
N VAL A 298 6.29 -20.07 29.63
CA VAL A 298 7.50 -19.52 30.24
C VAL A 298 8.34 -20.66 30.79
N VAL A 299 9.62 -20.70 30.43
CA VAL A 299 10.59 -21.66 30.96
C VAL A 299 11.68 -20.91 31.72
N TYR A 300 11.88 -21.27 32.99
CA TYR A 300 12.94 -20.71 33.84
C TYR A 300 13.48 -21.79 34.79
N GLN A 301 14.80 -21.97 34.83
CA GLN A 301 15.47 -22.94 35.72
C GLN A 301 14.81 -24.33 35.77
N ASN A 302 14.51 -24.91 34.60
CA ASN A 302 13.81 -26.21 34.42
C ASN A 302 12.33 -26.26 34.85
N GLN A 303 11.75 -25.15 35.29
CA GLN A 303 10.30 -25.02 35.48
C GLN A 303 9.66 -24.48 34.20
N GLN A 304 8.54 -25.07 33.80
CA GLN A 304 7.69 -24.60 32.70
C GLN A 304 6.32 -24.20 33.24
N ILE A 305 5.84 -23.02 32.86
CA ILE A 305 4.47 -22.53 33.10
C ILE A 305 3.76 -22.39 31.75
N GLY A 306 2.50 -22.83 31.70
CA GLY A 306 1.65 -22.77 30.51
C GLY A 306 1.42 -24.13 29.84
N PRO A 307 0.74 -24.15 28.67
CA PRO A 307 0.33 -22.98 27.89
C PRO A 307 -0.73 -22.14 28.60
N LEU A 308 -0.57 -20.83 28.56
CA LEU A 308 -1.56 -19.83 28.98
C LEU A 308 -2.13 -19.16 27.74
N GLN A 309 -3.38 -18.72 27.82
CA GLN A 309 -4.05 -18.01 26.74
C GLN A 309 -4.33 -16.57 27.16
N GLU A 310 -3.81 -15.61 26.40
CA GLU A 310 -3.86 -14.19 26.70
C GLU A 310 -4.40 -13.39 25.51
N ASN A 311 -4.77 -12.14 25.74
CA ASN A 311 -5.28 -11.24 24.70
C ASN A 311 -4.76 -9.82 24.92
N ALA A 312 -3.95 -9.33 23.97
CA ALA A 312 -3.31 -8.02 24.07
C ALA A 312 -4.29 -6.84 24.07
N VAL A 313 -5.51 -7.03 23.57
CA VAL A 313 -6.55 -5.99 23.60
C VAL A 313 -7.03 -5.73 25.03
N THR A 314 -7.22 -6.78 25.82
CA THR A 314 -7.75 -6.69 27.19
C THR A 314 -6.66 -6.72 28.25
N SER A 315 -5.50 -7.30 27.93
CA SER A 315 -4.35 -7.51 28.81
C SER A 315 -3.06 -7.26 28.00
N PRO A 316 -2.65 -5.99 27.82
CA PRO A 316 -1.43 -5.64 27.08
C PRO A 316 -0.16 -6.14 27.80
N THR A 317 -0.24 -6.34 29.11
CA THR A 317 0.82 -6.96 29.92
C THR A 317 0.28 -8.17 30.65
N ALA A 318 0.71 -9.37 30.24
CA ALA A 318 0.39 -10.62 30.91
C ALA A 318 1.41 -10.92 32.01
N THR A 319 0.96 -11.06 33.26
CA THR A 319 1.86 -11.39 34.37
C THR A 319 1.90 -12.89 34.61
N VAL A 320 3.11 -13.48 34.59
CA VAL A 320 3.33 -14.91 34.84
C VAL A 320 4.19 -15.09 36.08
N GLN A 321 3.65 -15.77 37.08
CA GLN A 321 4.38 -16.09 38.30
C GLN A 321 5.07 -17.46 38.18
N VAL A 322 6.36 -17.52 38.53
CA VAL A 322 7.15 -18.75 38.58
C VAL A 322 7.51 -19.11 40.04
N ASN A 323 7.45 -20.40 40.36
CA ASN A 323 7.67 -20.89 41.73
C ASN A 323 9.15 -21.17 41.97
N VAL A 324 9.97 -20.12 41.93
CA VAL A 324 11.40 -20.20 42.27
C VAL A 324 11.62 -19.64 43.66
N GLY A 325 12.46 -20.32 44.44
CA GLY A 325 12.91 -19.83 45.74
C GLY A 325 13.62 -18.49 45.56
N SER A 326 13.18 -17.48 46.30
CA SER A 326 13.67 -16.11 46.20
C SER A 326 15.18 -16.05 46.49
N THR A 327 15.99 -15.96 45.44
CA THR A 327 17.27 -15.28 45.56
C THR A 327 16.98 -13.84 45.24
N ALA A 328 16.57 -13.09 46.28
CA ALA A 328 16.46 -11.65 46.20
C ALA A 328 17.75 -11.13 45.53
N ALA A 329 17.62 -10.46 44.39
CA ALA A 329 18.70 -9.68 43.83
C ALA A 329 18.93 -8.49 44.77
N SER A 330 19.53 -8.76 45.93
CA SER A 330 20.03 -7.70 46.76
C SER A 330 21.14 -7.06 45.93
N THR A 331 20.89 -5.84 45.48
CA THR A 331 21.97 -4.89 45.24
C THR A 331 22.64 -4.65 46.58
N THR A 332 23.45 -5.60 47.03
CA THR A 332 24.48 -5.34 48.02
C THR A 332 25.52 -4.46 47.35
N THR A 333 25.17 -3.18 47.13
CA THR A 333 26.11 -2.11 47.45
C THR A 333 26.48 -2.37 48.89
N SER A 334 27.55 -3.14 49.05
CA SER A 334 27.96 -3.72 50.31
C SER A 334 27.93 -2.62 51.35
N ALA A 335 27.18 -2.81 52.44
CA ALA A 335 27.20 -1.88 53.57
C ALA A 335 28.65 -1.62 54.04
N ILE A 336 29.58 -2.53 53.74
CA ILE A 336 31.03 -2.35 53.91
C ILE A 336 31.57 -1.21 53.05
N VAL A 337 31.17 -1.08 51.77
CA VAL A 337 31.62 0.02 50.89
C VAL A 337 31.05 1.37 51.36
N LEU A 338 29.79 1.42 51.80
CA LEU A 338 29.24 2.63 52.41
C LEU A 338 29.90 2.96 53.76
N LEU A 339 30.14 1.96 54.63
CA LEU A 339 30.84 2.13 55.90
C LEU A 339 32.30 2.53 55.71
N THR A 340 32.99 2.03 54.67
CA THR A 340 34.36 2.44 54.38
C THR A 340 34.41 3.87 53.86
N ILE A 341 33.50 4.27 52.96
CA ILE A 341 33.42 5.66 52.48
C ILE A 341 33.07 6.62 53.61
N PHE A 342 32.03 6.33 54.40
CA PHE A 342 31.66 7.16 55.54
C PHE A 342 32.72 7.15 56.64
N GLY A 343 33.36 6.01 56.91
CA GLY A 343 34.45 5.88 57.86
C GLY A 343 35.69 6.68 57.46
N LEU A 344 36.10 6.62 56.18
CA LEU A 344 37.19 7.43 55.64
C LEU A 344 36.88 8.93 55.70
N ALA A 345 35.68 9.33 55.31
CA ALA A 345 35.25 10.73 55.37
C ALA A 345 35.27 11.26 56.82
N PHE A 346 34.75 10.49 57.78
CA PHE A 346 34.75 10.88 59.19
C PHE A 346 36.15 10.96 59.78
N PHE A 347 37.03 10.00 59.44
CA PHE A 347 38.43 10.03 59.86
C PHE A 347 39.18 11.26 59.33
N LEU A 348 38.98 11.61 58.05
CA LEU A 348 39.58 12.80 57.45
C LEU A 348 39.08 14.11 58.08
N ILE A 349 37.80 14.19 58.45
CA ILE A 349 37.23 15.34 59.17
C ILE A 349 37.88 15.49 60.55
N LEU A 350 38.02 14.40 61.31
CA LEU A 350 38.70 14.43 62.62
C LEU A 350 40.16 14.87 62.50
N LEU A 351 40.85 14.43 61.45
CA LEU A 351 42.23 14.84 61.17
C LEU A 351 42.30 16.34 60.84
N ALA A 352 41.37 16.84 60.02
CA ALA A 352 41.30 18.26 59.69
C ALA A 352 41.00 19.14 60.93
N ILE A 353 40.17 18.67 61.86
CA ILE A 353 39.89 19.37 63.14
C ILE A 353 41.15 19.38 64.02
N LYS A 354 41.86 18.25 64.11
CA LYS A 354 43.06 18.13 64.97
C LYS A 354 44.25 18.94 64.46
N VAL A 355 44.34 19.18 63.15
CA VAL A 355 45.46 19.91 62.51
C VAL A 355 45.23 21.43 62.46
N ARG A 356 43.99 21.92 62.59
CA ARG A 356 43.71 23.35 62.68
C ARG A 356 44.10 23.89 64.06
N LYS A 357 45.36 24.34 64.20
CA LYS A 357 45.75 25.23 65.30
C LYS A 357 45.01 26.56 65.15
N PRO A 358 44.43 27.12 66.22
CA PRO A 358 43.77 28.43 66.14
C PRO A 358 44.77 29.50 65.68
N PRO A 359 44.34 30.46 64.85
CA PRO A 359 45.23 31.47 64.31
C PRO A 359 45.82 32.31 65.45
N PRO A 360 47.12 32.65 65.38
CA PRO A 360 47.76 33.44 66.43
C PRO A 360 47.13 34.84 66.52
N PRO A 361 47.07 35.44 67.72
CA PRO A 361 46.41 36.72 67.93
C PRO A 361 47.11 37.85 67.15
N PRO A 362 46.37 38.87 66.68
CA PRO A 362 46.94 39.99 65.95
C PRO A 362 47.84 40.82 66.89
N THR A 363 49.09 41.02 66.48
CA THR A 363 50.04 41.91 67.14
C THR A 363 49.81 43.35 66.69
N ILE A 364 49.63 44.26 67.65
CA ILE A 364 49.49 45.72 67.49
C ILE A 364 50.86 46.36 67.30
#